data_AF-A0A5J4NEH0-F1
#
_entry.id   AF-A0A5J4NEH0-F1
#
_cell.length_a   1.000
_cell.length_b   1.000
_cell.length_c   1.000
_cell.angle_alpha   90.00
_cell.angle_beta   90.00
_cell.angle_gamma   90.00
#
_symmetry.space_group_name_H-M   'P 1'
#
loop_
_entity.id
_entity.type
_entity.pdbx_description
1 polymer ?
#
loop_
_entity_poly.entity_id
_entity_poly.type
_entity_poly.pdbx_seq_one_letter_code
_entity_poly.pdbx_strand_id
1 'polypeptide(L)'
;MRWSVTSPYLLAILIIFQSVDCKDRLPKSEFDACVKKCGDQYEDCASRIKQLWQNFSANKGKIVRTLDSCCLRGELEKNSPSTLSFATCVRNECGAEMWGCNVKKRHTGFLSKEEKEAILNKERAAKKKAAEGKQTK
;
A
#
# COMPACT_ATOMS: atom_id res chain seq x y z
N MET A 1 -1.03 44.27 -56.79
CA MET A 1 -0.70 44.14 -55.36
C MET A 1 -1.58 43.05 -54.77
N ARG A 2 -0.99 41.93 -54.37
CA ARG A 2 -1.68 40.70 -53.94
C ARG A 2 -1.72 40.71 -52.42
N TRP A 3 -2.89 40.92 -51.82
CA TRP A 3 -3.07 40.87 -50.37
C TRP A 3 -3.57 39.47 -50.02
N SER A 4 -2.69 38.67 -49.41
CA SER A 4 -3.05 37.34 -48.89
C SER A 4 -3.88 37.52 -47.63
N VAL A 5 -5.17 37.21 -47.70
CA VAL A 5 -6.07 37.14 -46.54
C VAL A 5 -5.74 35.87 -45.78
N THR A 6 -4.86 35.95 -44.79
CA THR A 6 -4.67 34.85 -43.84
C THR A 6 -5.81 34.90 -42.82
N SER A 7 -6.78 33.99 -42.98
CA SER A 7 -7.92 33.83 -42.08
C SER A 7 -7.45 33.60 -40.62
N PRO A 8 -7.88 34.42 -39.65
CA PRO A 8 -7.45 34.30 -38.25
C PRO A 8 -7.92 32.99 -37.58
N TYR A 9 -8.88 32.29 -38.20
CA TYR A 9 -9.39 31.00 -37.71
C TYR A 9 -8.41 29.84 -37.85
N LEU A 10 -7.42 29.94 -38.76
CA LEU A 10 -6.41 28.88 -38.93
C LEU A 10 -5.30 28.91 -37.86
N LEU A 11 -5.10 30.05 -37.18
CA LEU A 11 -4.10 30.17 -36.10
C LEU A 11 -4.61 29.66 -34.74
N ALA A 12 -5.93 29.59 -34.54
CA ALA A 12 -6.53 29.18 -33.27
C ALA A 12 -6.55 27.65 -33.06
N ILE A 13 -6.42 26.84 -34.11
CA ILE A 13 -6.58 25.37 -34.05
C ILE A 13 -5.29 24.65 -33.61
N LEU A 14 -4.13 25.32 -33.59
CA LEU A 14 -2.84 24.71 -33.22
C LEU A 14 -2.47 24.81 -31.72
N ILE A 15 -3.30 25.44 -30.87
CA ILE A 15 -3.00 25.61 -29.43
C ILE A 15 -3.62 24.47 -28.57
N ILE A 16 -4.13 23.39 -29.17
CA ILE A 16 -4.71 22.25 -28.43
C ILE A 16 -3.83 20.99 -28.51
N PHE A 17 -2.50 21.14 -28.66
CA PHE A 17 -1.56 20.05 -28.41
C PHE A 17 -0.99 20.18 -27.00
N GLN A 18 -1.79 19.71 -26.05
CA GLN A 18 -1.40 18.87 -24.92
C GLN A 18 0.04 19.05 -24.40
N SER A 19 0.20 19.83 -23.34
CA SER A 19 1.20 19.53 -22.32
C SER A 19 0.77 18.25 -21.62
N VAL A 20 1.13 17.10 -22.19
CA VAL A 20 1.25 15.87 -21.40
C VAL A 20 2.36 16.18 -20.39
N ASP A 21 1.98 16.58 -19.18
CA ASP A 21 2.89 16.64 -18.04
C ASP A 21 3.43 15.23 -17.83
N CYS A 22 4.52 14.92 -18.52
CA CYS A 22 5.42 13.85 -18.14
C CYS A 22 5.98 14.33 -16.81
N LYS A 23 5.36 13.93 -15.69
CA LYS A 23 5.87 14.21 -14.35
C LYS A 23 7.33 13.73 -14.34
N ASP A 24 8.25 14.67 -14.44
CA ASP A 24 9.67 14.38 -14.37
C ASP A 24 9.91 13.61 -13.08
N ARG A 25 10.69 12.54 -13.17
CA ARG A 25 10.99 11.69 -12.02
C ARG A 25 11.61 12.58 -10.94
N LEU A 26 11.00 12.59 -9.76
CA LEU A 26 11.50 13.35 -8.62
C LEU A 26 12.97 12.99 -8.34
N PRO A 27 13.82 13.98 -8.01
CA PRO A 27 15.12 13.71 -7.40
C PRO A 27 14.98 12.76 -6.22
N LYS A 28 15.99 11.90 -5.98
CA LYS A 28 15.91 10.86 -4.95
C LYS A 28 15.46 11.38 -3.59
N SER A 29 15.98 12.52 -3.14
CA SER A 29 15.62 13.12 -1.86
C SER A 29 14.15 13.56 -1.79
N GLU A 30 13.62 14.10 -2.89
CA GLU A 30 12.22 14.53 -2.98
C GLU A 30 11.29 13.32 -3.09
N PHE A 31 11.70 12.30 -3.84
CA PHE A 31 11.00 11.02 -3.90
C PHE A 31 10.91 10.37 -2.51
N ASP A 32 12.03 10.26 -1.80
CA ASP A 32 12.08 9.65 -0.48
C ASP A 32 11.23 10.44 0.53
N ALA A 33 11.21 11.78 0.45
CA ALA A 33 10.35 12.63 1.26
C ALA A 33 8.85 12.46 0.91
N CYS A 34 8.53 12.36 -0.38
CA CYS A 34 7.16 12.10 -0.84
C CYS A 34 6.65 10.75 -0.36
N VAL A 35 7.45 9.68 -0.53
CA VAL A 35 7.12 8.34 -0.05
C VAL A 35 6.96 8.33 1.47
N LYS A 36 7.80 9.07 2.21
CA LYS A 36 7.65 9.22 3.66
C LYS A 36 6.30 9.84 4.04
N LYS A 37 5.89 10.92 3.38
CA LYS A 37 4.57 11.56 3.60
C LYS A 37 3.41 10.58 3.33
N CYS A 38 3.49 9.79 2.26
CA CYS A 38 2.51 8.73 2.01
C CYS A 38 2.57 7.61 3.08
N GLY A 39 3.76 7.34 3.62
CA GLY A 39 3.97 6.44 4.75
C GLY A 39 3.25 6.92 6.01
N ASP A 40 3.32 8.21 6.32
CA ASP A 40 2.61 8.80 7.47
C ASP A 40 1.08 8.62 7.32
N GLN A 41 0.54 8.82 6.11
CA GLN A 41 -0.88 8.54 5.81
C GLN A 41 -1.24 7.06 6.04
N TYR A 42 -0.34 6.13 5.66
CA TYR A 42 -0.54 4.71 5.93
C TYR A 42 -0.52 4.41 7.44
N GLU A 43 0.42 4.99 8.19
CA GLU A 43 0.50 4.82 9.64
C GLU A 43 -0.76 5.32 10.35
N ASP A 44 -1.30 6.46 9.91
CA ASP A 44 -2.56 7.00 10.40
C ASP A 44 -3.73 6.05 10.13
N CYS A 45 -3.79 5.47 8.93
CA CYS A 45 -4.81 4.47 8.59
C CYS A 45 -4.66 3.19 9.45
N ALA A 46 -3.43 2.68 9.58
CA ALA A 46 -3.11 1.48 10.33
C ALA A 46 -3.27 1.64 11.85
N SER A 47 -3.20 2.87 12.37
CA SER A 47 -3.37 3.16 13.79
C SER A 47 -4.72 2.71 14.35
N ARG A 48 -5.76 2.66 13.49
CA ARG A 48 -7.13 2.26 13.83
C ARG A 48 -7.25 0.82 14.30
N ILE A 49 -6.28 -0.03 13.94
CA ILE A 49 -6.28 -1.45 14.30
C ILE A 49 -5.29 -1.79 15.40
N LYS A 50 -4.68 -0.79 16.08
CA LYS A 50 -3.74 -1.00 17.19
C LYS A 50 -4.24 -2.02 18.22
N GLN A 51 -5.53 -1.95 18.57
CA GLN A 51 -6.15 -2.85 19.56
C GLN A 51 -6.24 -4.31 19.07
N LEU A 52 -6.40 -4.53 17.76
CA LEU A 52 -6.54 -5.87 17.19
C LEU A 52 -5.25 -6.70 17.32
N TRP A 53 -4.10 -6.04 17.43
CA TRP A 53 -2.81 -6.70 17.57
C TRP A 53 -2.62 -7.45 18.89
N GLN A 54 -3.33 -7.05 19.95
CA GLN A 54 -3.29 -7.72 21.26
C GLN A 54 -3.71 -9.18 21.14
N ASN A 55 -4.74 -9.46 20.32
CA ASN A 55 -5.16 -10.82 20.01
C ASN A 55 -4.98 -11.11 18.51
N PHE A 56 -3.72 -11.07 18.07
CA PHE A 56 -3.36 -11.25 16.67
C PHE A 56 -3.89 -12.58 16.10
N SER A 57 -3.84 -13.67 16.86
CA SER A 57 -4.29 -14.99 16.37
C SER A 57 -5.77 -14.97 15.97
N ALA A 58 -6.63 -14.41 16.83
CA ALA A 58 -8.07 -14.29 16.55
C ALA A 58 -8.37 -13.21 15.49
N ASN A 59 -7.56 -12.16 15.42
CA ASN A 59 -7.82 -11.01 14.55
C ASN A 59 -7.01 -10.97 13.25
N LYS A 60 -6.18 -11.99 12.96
CA LYS A 60 -5.25 -11.99 11.83
C LYS A 60 -5.91 -11.59 10.52
N GLY A 61 -7.07 -12.19 10.20
CA GLY A 61 -7.80 -11.88 8.97
C GLY A 61 -8.28 -10.43 8.90
N LYS A 62 -8.75 -9.87 10.02
CA LYS A 62 -9.21 -8.47 10.10
C LYS A 62 -8.03 -7.49 9.99
N ILE A 63 -6.91 -7.82 10.63
CA ILE A 63 -5.66 -7.05 10.55
C ILE A 63 -5.17 -6.99 9.11
N VAL A 64 -4.99 -8.15 8.46
CA VAL A 64 -4.52 -8.22 7.07
C VAL A 64 -5.44 -7.45 6.14
N ARG A 65 -6.76 -7.70 6.19
CA ARG A 65 -7.73 -6.98 5.35
C ARG A 65 -7.68 -5.46 5.53
N THR A 66 -7.52 -4.99 6.77
CA THR A 66 -7.48 -3.55 7.03
C THR A 66 -6.19 -2.94 6.51
N LEU A 67 -5.05 -3.61 6.72
CA LEU A 67 -3.76 -3.14 6.24
C LEU A 67 -3.68 -3.18 4.72
N ASP A 68 -4.17 -4.23 4.08
CA ASP A 68 -4.29 -4.30 2.62
C ASP A 68 -5.15 -3.15 2.09
N SER A 69 -6.27 -2.83 2.76
CA SER A 69 -7.07 -1.66 2.41
C SER A 69 -6.31 -0.34 2.61
N CYS A 70 -5.57 -0.16 3.69
CA CYS A 70 -4.76 1.04 3.92
C CYS A 70 -3.65 1.19 2.86
N CYS A 71 -3.20 0.07 2.31
CA CYS A 71 -2.05 -0.02 1.42
C CYS A 71 -2.43 0.10 -0.06
N LEU A 72 -3.47 -0.61 -0.50
CA LEU A 72 -3.77 -0.85 -1.93
C LEU A 72 -5.17 -0.40 -2.38
N ARG A 73 -6.01 0.15 -1.48
CA ARG A 73 -7.37 0.54 -1.88
C ARG A 73 -7.34 1.58 -3.00
N GLY A 74 -8.00 1.27 -4.13
CA GLY A 74 -8.03 2.11 -5.32
C GLY A 74 -6.76 2.08 -6.17
N GLU A 75 -5.86 1.10 -5.98
CA GLU A 75 -4.59 1.01 -6.74
C GLU A 75 -4.81 0.88 -8.26
N LEU A 76 -5.87 0.18 -8.69
CA LEU A 76 -6.19 -0.02 -10.11
C LEU A 76 -7.08 1.10 -10.68
N GLU A 77 -7.70 1.90 -9.81
CA GLU A 77 -8.61 2.97 -10.18
C GLU A 77 -7.83 4.26 -10.45
N LYS A 78 -7.70 4.64 -11.72
CA LYS A 78 -6.88 5.81 -12.14
C LYS A 78 -7.29 7.13 -11.47
N ASN A 79 -8.57 7.28 -11.13
CA ASN A 79 -9.14 8.52 -10.61
C ASN A 79 -9.30 8.51 -9.08
N SER A 80 -8.78 7.50 -8.37
CA SER A 80 -8.86 7.51 -6.91
C SER A 80 -8.06 8.68 -6.30
N PRO A 81 -8.58 9.32 -5.24
CA PRO A 81 -7.90 10.41 -4.58
C PRO A 81 -6.62 9.92 -3.89
N SER A 82 -5.59 10.78 -3.80
CA SER A 82 -4.31 10.42 -3.17
C SER A 82 -4.45 10.01 -1.70
N THR A 83 -5.47 10.52 -1.01
CA THR A 83 -5.76 10.24 0.40
C THR A 83 -6.39 8.87 0.67
N LEU A 84 -6.72 8.08 -0.36
CA LEU A 84 -7.47 6.83 -0.18
C LEU A 84 -6.63 5.69 0.43
N SER A 85 -5.41 5.53 -0.06
CA SER A 85 -4.46 4.51 0.38
C SER A 85 -3.02 4.95 0.11
N PHE A 86 -2.06 4.18 0.62
CA PHE A 86 -0.65 4.38 0.29
C PHE A 86 -0.42 4.33 -1.23
N ALA A 87 -0.97 3.33 -1.93
CA ALA A 87 -0.80 3.15 -3.36
C ALA A 87 -1.31 4.34 -4.18
N THR A 88 -2.48 4.89 -3.82
CA THR A 88 -3.01 6.08 -4.51
C THR A 88 -2.18 7.32 -4.21
N CYS A 89 -1.64 7.45 -2.99
CA CYS A 89 -0.75 8.54 -2.63
C CYS A 89 0.55 8.50 -3.45
N VAL A 90 1.27 7.38 -3.46
CA VAL A 90 2.56 7.29 -4.18
C VAL A 90 2.40 7.41 -5.69
N ARG A 91 1.28 6.93 -6.25
CA ARG A 91 0.97 7.08 -7.67
C ARG A 91 0.73 8.54 -8.04
N ASN A 92 -0.15 9.20 -7.30
CA ASN A 92 -0.60 10.55 -7.66
C ASN A 92 0.43 11.62 -7.26
N GLU A 93 1.07 11.48 -6.11
CA GLU A 93 1.98 12.49 -5.55
C GLU A 93 3.44 12.22 -5.93
N CYS A 94 3.88 10.95 -5.92
CA CYS A 94 5.29 10.59 -6.11
C CYS A 94 5.60 10.01 -7.50
N GLY A 95 4.60 9.80 -8.34
CA GLY A 95 4.76 9.23 -9.68
C GLY A 95 5.24 7.77 -9.69
N ALA A 96 4.91 6.98 -8.65
CA ALA A 96 5.32 5.59 -8.53
C ALA A 96 4.13 4.63 -8.40
N GLU A 97 4.22 3.46 -9.04
CA GLU A 97 3.22 2.40 -8.95
C GLU A 97 3.62 1.34 -7.92
N MET A 98 2.61 0.78 -7.24
CA MET A 98 2.75 -0.29 -6.28
C MET A 98 2.29 -1.62 -6.89
N TRP A 99 2.94 -2.72 -6.50
CA TRP A 99 2.65 -4.07 -7.01
C TRP A 99 2.16 -5.04 -5.93
N GLY A 100 1.86 -4.53 -4.74
CA GLY A 100 1.31 -5.32 -3.65
C GLY A 100 1.68 -4.78 -2.27
N CYS A 101 1.09 -5.39 -1.24
CA CYS A 101 1.32 -5.04 0.15
C CYS A 101 1.90 -6.22 0.91
N ASN A 102 3.02 -6.02 1.59
CA ASN A 102 3.62 -7.04 2.45
C ASN A 102 3.54 -6.63 3.92
N VAL A 103 2.53 -7.17 4.62
CA VAL A 103 2.34 -6.93 6.04
C VAL A 103 3.22 -7.88 6.85
N LYS A 104 4.22 -7.31 7.53
CA LYS A 104 5.05 -8.04 8.50
C LYS A 104 4.80 -7.50 9.90
N LYS A 105 4.30 -8.36 10.80
CA LYS A 105 4.30 -8.06 12.23
C LYS A 105 5.76 -8.00 12.70
N ARG A 106 6.23 -6.83 13.12
CA ARG A 106 7.51 -6.73 13.84
C ARG A 106 7.25 -6.99 15.32
N HIS A 107 8.03 -7.88 15.92
CA HIS A 107 8.06 -8.03 17.37
C HIS A 107 8.98 -6.95 17.93
N THR A 108 8.43 -6.01 18.69
CA THR A 108 9.22 -5.09 19.52
C THR A 108 9.03 -5.52 20.99
N GLY A 109 10.07 -6.10 21.59
CA GLY A 109 10.02 -6.65 22.97
C GLY A 109 9.89 -8.17 23.06
N PHE A 110 9.67 -8.69 24.28
CA PHE A 110 9.39 -10.11 24.53
C PHE A 110 8.00 -10.49 24.01
N LEU A 111 7.87 -11.70 23.43
CA LEU A 111 6.58 -12.30 23.06
C LEU A 111 5.55 -12.15 24.19
N SER A 112 4.32 -11.75 23.86
CA SER A 112 3.25 -11.69 24.87
C SER A 112 3.00 -13.08 25.47
N LYS A 113 2.40 -13.14 26.66
CA LYS A 113 2.06 -14.44 27.28
C LYS A 113 1.17 -15.27 26.36
N GLU A 114 0.21 -14.65 25.68
CA GLU A 114 -0.64 -15.36 24.73
C GLU A 114 0.12 -15.84 23.49
N GLU A 115 1.09 -15.06 22.97
CA GLU A 115 1.92 -15.50 21.85
C GLU A 115 2.77 -16.71 22.22
N LYS A 116 3.35 -16.73 23.43
CA LYS A 116 4.08 -17.88 23.95
C LYS A 116 3.18 -19.11 24.06
N GLU A 117 1.97 -18.94 24.58
CA GLU A 117 1.00 -20.02 24.74
C GLU A 117 0.50 -20.56 23.39
N ALA A 118 0.26 -19.69 22.41
CA ALA A 118 -0.12 -20.09 21.06
C ALA A 118 0.99 -20.89 20.36
N ILE A 119 2.26 -20.52 20.56
CA ILE A 119 3.41 -21.26 20.05
C ILE A 119 3.51 -22.63 20.73
N LEU A 120 3.43 -22.68 22.06
CA LEU A 120 3.45 -23.93 22.84
C LEU A 120 2.34 -24.89 22.42
N ASN A 121 1.12 -24.38 22.21
CA ASN A 121 -0.01 -25.21 21.77
C ASN A 121 0.20 -25.77 20.35
N LYS A 122 0.77 -24.97 19.43
CA LYS A 122 1.15 -25.46 18.10
C LYS A 122 2.22 -26.54 18.16
N GLU A 123 3.26 -26.36 18.97
CA GLU A 123 4.31 -27.37 19.14
C GLU A 123 3.76 -28.65 19.75
N ARG A 124 2.89 -28.54 20.75
CA ARG A 124 2.23 -29.70 21.38
C ARG A 124 1.35 -30.45 20.39
N ALA A 125 0.59 -29.75 19.56
CA ALA A 125 -0.22 -30.34 18.51
C ALA A 125 0.64 -31.03 17.43
N ALA A 126 1.76 -30.43 17.03
CA ALA A 126 2.70 -31.04 16.08
C ALA A 126 3.34 -32.31 16.65
N LYS A 127 3.75 -32.31 17.93
CA LYS A 127 4.28 -33.50 18.62
C LYS A 127 3.25 -34.62 18.73
N LYS A 128 2.00 -34.28 19.05
CA LYS A 128 0.90 -35.27 19.11
C LYS A 128 0.68 -35.95 17.75
N LYS A 129 0.61 -35.16 16.67
CA LYS A 129 0.50 -35.69 15.31
C LYS A 129 1.69 -36.56 14.90
N ALA A 130 2.91 -36.19 15.30
CA ALA A 130 4.11 -36.98 15.03
C ALA A 130 4.14 -38.30 15.82
N ALA A 131 3.56 -38.32 17.03
CA ALA A 131 3.41 -39.54 17.83
C ALA A 131 2.35 -40.48 17.25
N GLU A 132 1.20 -39.95 16.84
CA GLU A 132 0.10 -40.70 16.20
C GLU A 132 0.53 -41.27 14.84
N GLY A 133 1.27 -40.51 14.03
CA GLY A 133 1.81 -40.97 12.75
C GLY A 133 2.94 -42.01 12.86
N LYS A 134 3.51 -42.21 14.07
CA LYS A 134 4.48 -43.29 14.34
C LYS A 134 3.81 -44.61 14.76
N GLN A 135 2.53 -44.60 15.12
CA GLN A 135 1.80 -45.80 15.54
C GLN A 135 1.16 -46.57 14.37
N THR A 136 1.18 -46.02 13.16
CA THR A 136 0.52 -46.60 11.97
C THR A 136 1.50 -47.17 10.93
N LYS A 137 2.77 -47.38 11.30
CA LYS A 137 3.82 -47.86 10.39
C LYS A 137 4.55 -49.07 10.93
#